data_AF-A0A832G0N3-F1
#
_entry.id   AF-A0A832G0N3-F1
#
_cell.length_a   1.000
_cell.length_b   1.000
_cell.length_c   1.000
_cell.angle_alpha   90.00
_cell.angle_beta   90.00
_cell.angle_gamma   90.00
#
_symmetry.space_group_name_H-M   'P 1'
#
loop_
_entity.id
_entity.type
_entity.pdbx_description
1 polymer ?
#
loop_
_entity_poly.entity_id
_entity_poly.type
_entity_poly.pdbx_seq_one_letter_code
_entity_poly.pdbx_strand_id
1 'polypeptide(L)'
;AVSISLWMAAFMLTLGSLLGVINSYMKSDFEDLLSTRLPKLIFFASVTSPFLLTFDARRGGSILGKAILELGGGDIFATVILILIVISLLWMLSAEPIISILHGHFSLSSFAKSLMEVYEAILMATGNIPSFLRIMALAMAHSSVMLSFAFIFEMFASLGVAGLIIGIIAYIIGNLIVVALEGILAFAHSLRLHFYEWFSKFYTGTGIPFTPISIPEVKVIIIRTT
;
A
#
# COMPACT_ATOMS: atom_id res chain seq x y z
N ALA A 1 -0.22 15.23 -7.78
CA ALA A 1 0.50 14.41 -6.77
C ALA A 1 -0.45 13.68 -5.82
N VAL A 2 -1.36 14.39 -5.12
CA VAL A 2 -2.33 13.79 -4.17
C VAL A 2 -3.20 12.71 -4.84
N SER A 3 -3.86 13.03 -5.96
CA SER A 3 -4.78 12.11 -6.65
C SER A 3 -4.11 10.80 -7.08
N ILE A 4 -2.89 10.89 -7.62
CA ILE A 4 -2.10 9.72 -8.02
C ILE A 4 -1.75 8.84 -6.82
N SER A 5 -1.40 9.46 -5.69
CA SER A 5 -1.01 8.74 -4.48
C SER A 5 -2.19 7.95 -3.89
N LEU A 6 -3.36 8.59 -3.79
CA LEU A 6 -4.56 7.93 -3.29
C LEU A 6 -5.13 6.91 -4.28
N TRP A 7 -5.00 7.15 -5.58
CA TRP A 7 -5.36 6.17 -6.59
C TRP A 7 -4.46 4.93 -6.53
N MET A 8 -3.14 5.13 -6.36
CA MET A 8 -2.19 4.03 -6.14
C MET A 8 -2.50 3.27 -4.86
N ALA A 9 -2.82 3.98 -3.77
CA ALA A 9 -3.28 3.36 -2.52
C ALA A 9 -4.50 2.49 -2.76
N ALA A 10 -5.48 3.02 -3.48
CA ALA A 10 -6.74 2.35 -3.74
C ALA A 10 -6.56 1.10 -4.61
N PHE A 11 -5.74 1.20 -5.66
CA PHE A 11 -5.37 0.05 -6.48
C PHE A 11 -4.58 -0.99 -5.67
N MET A 12 -3.59 -0.55 -4.89
CA MET A 12 -2.72 -1.49 -4.20
C MET A 12 -3.44 -2.21 -3.04
N LEU A 13 -4.26 -1.49 -2.27
CA LEU A 13 -4.94 -2.09 -1.12
C LEU A 13 -6.03 -3.08 -1.55
N THR A 14 -6.71 -2.83 -2.66
CA THR A 14 -7.73 -3.72 -3.24
C THR A 14 -7.12 -4.94 -3.90
N LEU A 15 -6.03 -4.78 -4.65
CA LEU A 15 -5.34 -5.92 -5.26
C LEU A 15 -4.67 -6.79 -4.19
N GLY A 16 -4.08 -6.19 -3.15
CA GLY A 16 -3.52 -6.93 -2.03
C GLY A 16 -4.56 -7.76 -1.26
N SER A 17 -5.77 -7.24 -1.03
CA SER A 17 -6.84 -8.02 -0.40
C SER A 17 -7.39 -9.10 -1.34
N LEU A 18 -7.45 -8.83 -2.65
CA LEU A 18 -7.83 -9.83 -3.64
C LEU A 18 -6.85 -11.01 -3.66
N LEU A 19 -5.53 -10.74 -3.61
CA LEU A 19 -4.51 -11.78 -3.50
C LEU A 19 -4.65 -12.59 -2.21
N GLY A 20 -5.04 -11.95 -1.11
CA GLY A 20 -5.35 -12.65 0.14
C GLY A 20 -6.48 -13.67 -0.01
N VAL A 21 -7.56 -13.29 -0.71
CA VAL A 21 -8.69 -14.17 -1.04
C VAL A 21 -8.23 -15.33 -1.94
N ILE A 22 -7.45 -15.05 -2.99
CA ILE A 22 -6.92 -16.06 -3.89
C ILE A 22 -6.04 -17.06 -3.13
N ASN A 23 -5.18 -16.58 -2.24
CA ASN A 23 -4.29 -17.45 -1.45
C ASN A 23 -5.06 -18.38 -0.52
N SER A 24 -6.09 -17.89 0.19
CA SER A 24 -6.92 -18.76 1.04
C SER A 24 -7.76 -19.73 0.22
N TYR A 25 -8.26 -19.31 -0.95
CA TYR A 25 -8.91 -20.21 -1.89
C TYR A 25 -7.98 -21.34 -2.36
N MET A 26 -6.72 -21.04 -2.69
CA MET A 26 -5.73 -22.05 -3.08
C MET A 26 -5.39 -23.01 -1.94
N LYS A 27 -5.40 -22.55 -0.69
CA LYS A 27 -5.18 -23.40 0.50
C LYS A 27 -6.40 -24.27 0.85
N SER A 28 -7.52 -24.13 0.14
CA SER A 28 -8.78 -24.83 0.39
C SER A 28 -9.33 -24.64 1.81
N ASP A 29 -8.94 -23.55 2.49
CA ASP A 29 -9.43 -23.19 3.82
C ASP A 29 -10.67 -22.29 3.66
N PHE A 30 -11.83 -22.92 3.54
CA PHE A 30 -13.10 -22.23 3.31
C PHE A 30 -13.57 -21.44 4.53
N GLU A 31 -13.17 -21.84 5.74
CA GLU A 31 -13.53 -21.12 6.98
C GLU A 31 -12.84 -19.76 7.02
N ASP A 32 -11.51 -19.70 6.85
CA ASP A 32 -10.77 -18.42 6.82
C ASP A 32 -11.18 -17.55 5.64
N LEU A 33 -11.46 -18.17 4.48
CA LEU A 33 -11.91 -17.45 3.29
C LEU A 33 -13.21 -16.69 3.55
N LEU A 34 -14.20 -17.37 4.14
CA LEU A 34 -15.53 -16.82 4.38
C LEU A 34 -15.54 -15.89 5.60
N SER A 35 -14.79 -16.20 6.66
CA SER A 35 -14.84 -15.42 7.90
C SER A 35 -14.02 -14.15 7.84
N THR A 36 -12.81 -14.19 7.27
CA THR A 36 -11.86 -13.09 7.37
C THR A 36 -11.57 -12.44 6.02
N ARG A 37 -11.27 -13.23 4.98
CA ARG A 37 -10.67 -12.72 3.74
C ARG A 37 -11.66 -12.02 2.83
N LEU A 38 -12.82 -12.63 2.57
CA LEU A 38 -13.86 -12.05 1.72
C LEU A 38 -14.43 -10.75 2.31
N PRO A 39 -14.77 -10.68 3.61
CA PRO A 39 -15.19 -9.43 4.22
C PRO A 39 -14.10 -8.37 4.14
N LYS A 40 -12.85 -8.69 4.50
CA LYS A 40 -11.75 -7.71 4.39
C LYS A 40 -11.60 -7.19 2.96
N LEU A 41 -11.78 -8.02 1.92
CA LEU A 41 -11.82 -7.57 0.53
C LEU A 41 -12.94 -6.56 0.28
N ILE A 42 -14.17 -6.88 0.68
CA ILE A 42 -15.33 -5.98 0.51
C ILE A 42 -15.09 -4.67 1.26
N PHE A 43 -14.61 -4.73 2.51
CA PHE A 43 -14.29 -3.55 3.30
C PHE A 43 -13.28 -2.64 2.60
N PHE A 44 -12.11 -3.18 2.23
CA PHE A 44 -11.08 -2.38 1.55
C PHE A 44 -11.58 -1.86 0.21
N ALA A 45 -12.20 -2.71 -0.62
CA ALA A 45 -12.78 -2.30 -1.90
C ALA A 45 -13.78 -1.16 -1.74
N SER A 46 -14.64 -1.21 -0.72
CA SER A 46 -15.64 -0.17 -0.48
C SER A 46 -15.00 1.14 -0.07
N VAL A 47 -14.08 1.10 0.92
CA VAL A 47 -13.36 2.29 1.40
C VAL A 47 -12.50 2.92 0.29
N THR A 48 -11.91 2.12 -0.60
CA THR A 48 -11.03 2.64 -1.66
C THR A 48 -11.70 2.89 -3.01
N SER A 49 -12.92 2.38 -3.23
CA SER A 49 -13.68 2.58 -4.48
C SER A 49 -13.94 4.04 -4.88
N PRO A 50 -14.19 5.01 -3.96
CA PRO A 50 -14.33 6.42 -4.36
C PRO A 50 -13.11 6.95 -5.09
N PHE A 51 -11.91 6.53 -4.66
CA PHE A 51 -10.65 6.97 -5.23
C PHE A 51 -10.33 6.28 -6.56
N LEU A 52 -10.70 5.00 -6.70
CA LEU A 52 -10.54 4.23 -7.95
C LEU A 52 -11.43 4.76 -9.07
N LEU A 53 -12.70 5.04 -8.77
CA LEU A 53 -13.69 5.38 -9.80
C LEU A 53 -13.64 6.85 -10.21
N THR A 54 -13.36 7.76 -9.28
CA THR A 54 -13.35 9.20 -9.59
C THR A 54 -12.02 9.69 -10.13
N PHE A 55 -10.92 8.92 -9.99
CA PHE A 55 -9.54 9.31 -10.32
C PHE A 55 -9.08 10.65 -9.73
N ASP A 56 -9.85 11.21 -8.78
CA ASP A 56 -9.63 12.51 -8.18
C ASP A 56 -9.74 12.39 -6.66
N ALA A 57 -8.65 12.70 -5.95
CA ALA A 57 -8.60 12.63 -4.50
C ALA A 57 -9.66 13.51 -3.83
N ARG A 58 -9.99 14.66 -4.40
CA ARG A 58 -10.93 15.59 -3.77
C ARG A 58 -12.37 15.06 -3.85
N ARG A 59 -12.75 14.55 -5.03
CA ARG A 59 -14.08 13.95 -5.23
C ARG A 59 -14.22 12.64 -4.45
N GLY A 60 -13.22 11.75 -4.54
CA GLY A 60 -13.19 10.51 -3.78
C GLY A 60 -13.26 10.74 -2.27
N GLY A 61 -12.49 11.71 -1.76
CA GLY A 61 -12.52 12.10 -0.35
C GLY A 61 -13.85 12.70 0.09
N SER A 62 -14.49 13.52 -0.75
CA SER A 62 -15.83 14.05 -0.47
C SER A 62 -16.89 12.94 -0.40
N ILE A 63 -16.87 12.00 -1.33
CA ILE A 63 -17.80 10.85 -1.34
C ILE A 63 -17.60 9.98 -0.09
N LEU A 64 -16.34 9.67 0.25
CA LEU A 64 -16.03 8.90 1.45
C LEU A 64 -16.46 9.65 2.72
N GLY A 65 -16.22 10.96 2.76
CA GLY A 65 -16.67 11.83 3.85
C GLY A 65 -18.19 11.83 3.98
N LYS A 66 -18.93 11.95 2.88
CA LYS A 66 -20.40 11.84 2.87
C LYS A 66 -20.88 10.47 3.34
N ALA A 67 -20.21 9.39 2.91
CA ALA A 67 -20.55 8.04 3.31
C ALA A 67 -20.40 7.86 4.82
N ILE A 68 -19.26 8.26 5.40
CA ILE A 68 -18.92 7.98 6.80
C ILE A 68 -19.48 9.03 7.77
N LEU A 69 -19.33 10.32 7.45
CA LEU A 69 -19.67 11.42 8.37
C LEU A 69 -21.12 11.90 8.22
N GLU A 70 -21.65 11.90 6.99
CA GLU A 70 -23.03 12.32 6.71
C GLU A 70 -24.00 11.14 6.52
N LEU A 71 -23.53 9.91 6.82
CA LEU A 71 -24.29 8.66 6.69
C LEU A 71 -25.00 8.51 5.32
N GLY A 72 -24.31 8.88 4.24
CA GLY A 72 -24.79 8.82 2.87
C GLY A 72 -25.07 10.18 2.23
N GLY A 73 -25.32 11.23 3.02
CA GLY A 73 -25.35 12.63 2.55
C GLY A 73 -26.27 12.91 1.33
N GLY A 74 -27.27 12.06 1.09
CA GLY A 74 -28.20 12.14 -0.04
C GLY A 74 -27.63 11.69 -1.40
N ASP A 75 -26.36 11.26 -1.48
CA ASP A 75 -25.76 10.74 -2.70
C ASP A 75 -25.92 9.21 -2.76
N ILE A 76 -26.41 8.69 -3.89
CA ILE A 76 -26.64 7.25 -4.08
C ILE A 76 -25.31 6.51 -3.94
N PHE A 77 -24.26 7.05 -4.54
CA PHE A 77 -22.96 6.40 -4.56
C PHE A 77 -22.32 6.34 -3.17
N ALA A 78 -22.34 7.45 -2.42
CA ALA A 78 -21.90 7.46 -1.01
C ALA A 78 -22.73 6.51 -0.11
N THR A 79 -24.04 6.42 -0.35
CA THR A 79 -24.94 5.54 0.42
C THR A 79 -24.64 4.06 0.16
N VAL A 80 -24.42 3.67 -1.10
CA VAL A 80 -24.03 2.29 -1.46
C VAL A 80 -22.71 1.90 -0.79
N ILE A 81 -21.74 2.82 -0.77
CA ILE A 81 -20.44 2.59 -0.13
C ILE A 81 -20.60 2.41 1.38
N LEU A 82 -21.40 3.25 2.04
CA LEU A 82 -21.70 3.08 3.46
C LEU A 82 -22.34 1.72 3.74
N ILE A 83 -23.33 1.32 2.95
CA ILE A 83 -24.00 0.02 3.11
C ILE A 83 -22.98 -1.12 2.99
N LEU A 84 -22.10 -1.08 1.99
CA LEU A 84 -21.06 -2.10 1.82
C LEU A 84 -20.06 -2.14 2.98
N ILE A 85 -19.64 -0.98 3.48
CA ILE A 85 -18.76 -0.88 4.66
C ILE A 85 -19.46 -1.52 5.87
N VAL A 86 -20.72 -1.15 6.14
CA VAL A 86 -21.48 -1.66 7.27
C VAL A 86 -21.71 -3.16 7.17
N ILE A 87 -22.14 -3.66 5.99
CA ILE A 87 -22.31 -5.10 5.74
C ILE A 87 -21.01 -5.85 5.99
N SER A 88 -19.90 -5.33 5.50
CA SER A 88 -18.60 -5.97 5.66
C SER A 88 -18.15 -6.03 7.12
N LEU A 89 -18.39 -4.98 7.90
CA LEU A 89 -18.04 -4.94 9.32
C LEU A 89 -18.95 -5.87 10.14
N LEU A 90 -20.24 -5.90 9.84
CA LEU A 90 -21.18 -6.83 10.47
C LEU A 90 -20.85 -8.29 10.15
N TRP A 91 -20.44 -8.57 8.92
CA TRP A 91 -20.00 -9.90 8.53
C TRP A 91 -18.78 -10.32 9.35
N MET A 92 -17.73 -9.49 9.42
CA MET A 92 -16.53 -9.80 10.21
C MET A 92 -16.84 -10.01 11.69
N LEU A 93 -17.71 -9.17 12.26
CA LEU A 93 -18.10 -9.30 13.67
C LEU A 93 -18.84 -10.63 13.93
N SER A 94 -19.62 -11.10 12.97
CA SER A 94 -20.51 -12.25 13.17
C SER A 94 -19.90 -13.58 12.74
N ALA A 95 -18.94 -13.59 11.81
CA ALA A 95 -18.49 -14.81 11.16
C ALA A 95 -17.81 -15.81 12.11
N GLU A 96 -16.85 -15.36 12.91
CA GLU A 96 -16.13 -16.22 13.87
C GLU A 96 -17.05 -16.77 14.98
N PRO A 97 -17.96 -15.97 15.59
CA PRO A 97 -18.99 -16.51 16.48
C PRO A 97 -19.88 -17.57 15.83
N ILE A 98 -20.31 -17.37 14.58
CA ILE A 98 -21.18 -18.31 13.86
C ILE A 98 -20.47 -19.66 13.63
N ILE A 99 -19.21 -19.64 13.19
CA ILE A 99 -18.41 -20.86 12.99
C ILE A 99 -18.19 -21.58 14.32
N SER A 100 -17.91 -20.83 15.40
CA SER A 100 -17.73 -21.39 16.74
C SER A 100 -18.98 -22.12 17.24
N ILE A 101 -20.17 -21.54 17.00
CA ILE A 101 -21.46 -22.16 17.36
C ILE A 101 -21.70 -23.41 16.50
N LEU A 102 -21.36 -23.37 15.21
CA LEU A 102 -21.47 -24.52 14.32
C LEU A 102 -20.60 -25.71 14.78
N HIS A 103 -19.42 -25.44 15.34
CA HIS A 103 -18.54 -26.45 15.94
C HIS A 103 -18.96 -26.88 17.35
N GLY A 104 -20.11 -26.40 17.85
CA GLY A 104 -20.73 -26.85 19.11
C GLY A 104 -20.12 -26.24 20.37
N HIS A 105 -19.19 -25.28 20.24
CA HIS A 105 -18.54 -24.63 21.38
C HIS A 105 -18.61 -23.13 21.23
N PHE A 106 -19.46 -22.46 22.02
CA PHE A 106 -19.42 -21.01 22.14
C PHE A 106 -18.27 -20.62 23.07
N SER A 107 -17.16 -20.18 22.47
CA SER A 107 -16.05 -19.62 23.22
C SER A 107 -16.09 -18.09 23.18
N LEU A 108 -15.91 -17.47 24.35
CA LEU A 108 -15.69 -16.01 24.44
C LEU A 108 -14.48 -15.57 23.60
N SER A 109 -13.51 -16.48 23.38
CA SER A 109 -12.36 -16.22 22.51
C SER A 109 -12.74 -15.94 21.06
N SER A 110 -13.80 -16.57 20.54
CA SER A 110 -14.26 -16.39 19.15
C SER A 110 -14.86 -14.99 18.95
N PHE A 111 -15.59 -14.50 19.95
CA PHE A 111 -16.05 -13.11 19.98
C PHE A 111 -14.85 -12.16 20.05
N ALA A 112 -13.92 -12.36 20.99
CA ALA A 112 -12.72 -11.53 21.08
C ALA A 112 -11.91 -11.49 19.76
N LYS A 113 -11.81 -12.63 19.05
CA LYS A 113 -11.16 -12.73 17.74
C LYS A 113 -11.88 -11.86 16.69
N SER A 114 -13.21 -11.94 16.59
CA SER A 114 -13.98 -11.11 15.65
C SER A 114 -13.82 -9.60 15.89
N LEU A 115 -13.76 -9.18 17.15
CA LEU A 115 -13.54 -7.78 17.52
C LEU A 115 -12.13 -7.33 17.13
N MET A 116 -11.14 -8.20 17.35
CA MET A 116 -9.76 -7.95 16.94
C MET A 116 -9.63 -7.82 15.42
N GLU A 117 -10.37 -8.63 14.65
CA GLU A 117 -10.37 -8.53 13.19
C GLU A 117 -11.00 -7.23 12.69
N VAL A 118 -12.11 -6.80 13.28
CA VAL A 118 -12.74 -5.49 12.98
C VAL A 118 -11.77 -4.35 13.31
N TYR A 119 -11.15 -4.41 14.49
CA TYR A 119 -10.15 -3.43 14.90
C TYR A 119 -8.97 -3.38 13.94
N GLU A 120 -8.43 -4.53 13.56
CA GLU A 120 -7.35 -4.66 12.60
C GLU A 120 -7.72 -4.04 11.25
N ALA A 121 -8.91 -4.32 10.72
CA ALA A 121 -9.35 -3.76 9.43
C ALA A 121 -9.45 -2.23 9.47
N ILE A 122 -10.03 -1.67 10.54
CA ILE A 122 -10.14 -0.22 10.72
C ILE A 122 -8.74 0.43 10.85
N LEU A 123 -7.86 -0.17 11.64
CA LEU A 123 -6.48 0.29 11.79
C LEU A 123 -5.75 0.26 10.45
N MET A 124 -5.88 -0.82 9.69
CA MET A 124 -5.24 -0.94 8.38
C MET A 124 -5.82 0.05 7.37
N ALA A 125 -7.13 0.32 7.36
CA ALA A 125 -7.70 1.37 6.50
C ALA A 125 -7.17 2.76 6.88
N THR A 126 -7.13 3.08 8.16
CA THR A 126 -6.69 4.39 8.68
C THR A 126 -5.17 4.57 8.59
N GLY A 127 -4.40 3.48 8.68
CA GLY A 127 -2.94 3.49 8.62
C GLY A 127 -2.40 3.41 7.19
N ASN A 128 -2.97 2.52 6.37
CA ASN A 128 -2.41 2.23 5.05
C ASN A 128 -2.83 3.26 4.00
N ILE A 129 -4.04 3.82 4.02
CA ILE A 129 -4.44 4.79 2.99
C ILE A 129 -3.59 6.08 3.07
N PRO A 130 -3.43 6.72 4.24
CA PRO A 130 -2.63 7.93 4.34
C PRO A 130 -1.14 7.67 4.12
N SER A 131 -0.63 6.44 4.32
CA SER A 131 0.79 6.16 4.14
C SER A 131 1.27 6.35 2.71
N PHE A 132 0.37 6.22 1.72
CA PHE A 132 0.67 6.49 0.31
C PHE A 132 0.84 7.99 0.01
N LEU A 133 0.40 8.91 0.88
CA LEU A 133 0.65 10.36 0.73
C LEU A 133 2.15 10.69 0.75
N ARG A 134 2.99 9.78 1.23
CA ARG A 134 4.44 9.90 1.12
C ARG A 134 4.93 9.93 -0.34
N ILE A 135 4.25 9.27 -1.29
CA ILE A 135 4.53 9.39 -2.73
C ILE A 135 4.32 10.84 -3.19
N MET A 136 3.22 11.45 -2.77
CA MET A 136 2.95 12.87 -3.01
C MET A 136 4.02 13.75 -2.38
N ALA A 137 4.37 13.51 -1.12
CA ALA A 137 5.35 14.31 -0.39
C ALA A 137 6.71 14.32 -1.11
N LEU A 138 7.19 13.15 -1.54
CA LEU A 138 8.43 13.04 -2.31
C LEU A 138 8.34 13.77 -3.66
N ALA A 139 7.24 13.62 -4.39
CA ALA A 139 7.04 14.32 -5.66
C ALA A 139 7.01 15.84 -5.49
N MET A 140 6.38 16.34 -4.42
CA MET A 140 6.34 17.77 -4.10
C MET A 140 7.72 18.30 -3.71
N ALA A 141 8.43 17.58 -2.85
CA ALA A 141 9.80 17.92 -2.44
C ALA A 141 10.73 18.02 -3.68
N HIS A 142 10.70 16.99 -4.54
CA HIS A 142 11.45 16.96 -5.78
C HIS A 142 11.18 18.21 -6.63
N SER A 143 9.91 18.49 -6.94
CA SER A 143 9.55 19.65 -7.76
C SER A 143 9.98 20.99 -7.13
N SER A 144 9.92 21.11 -5.80
CA SER A 144 10.24 22.35 -5.09
C SER A 144 11.75 22.61 -5.07
N VAL A 145 12.56 21.56 -4.90
CA VAL A 145 14.02 21.66 -4.88
C VAL A 145 14.56 21.89 -6.30
N MET A 146 14.04 21.19 -7.32
CA MET A 146 14.38 21.45 -8.73
C MET A 146 14.10 22.90 -9.11
N LEU A 147 12.94 23.44 -8.70
CA LEU A 147 12.56 24.82 -8.96
C LEU A 147 13.51 25.81 -8.26
N SER A 148 13.97 25.49 -7.05
CA SER A 148 14.93 26.31 -6.32
C SER A 148 16.26 26.44 -7.06
N PHE A 149 16.79 25.34 -7.61
CA PHE A 149 18.00 25.38 -8.44
C PHE A 149 17.78 26.13 -9.76
N ALA A 150 16.58 26.06 -10.35
CA ALA A 150 16.24 26.86 -11.53
C ALA A 150 16.26 28.37 -11.22
N PHE A 151 15.71 28.80 -10.08
CA PHE A 151 15.78 30.22 -9.68
C PHE A 151 17.21 30.69 -9.38
N ILE A 152 18.04 29.84 -8.77
CA ILE A 152 19.46 30.13 -8.58
C ILE A 152 20.12 30.34 -9.95
N PHE A 153 19.88 29.45 -10.91
CA PHE A 153 20.41 29.59 -12.27
C PHE A 153 20.00 30.92 -12.91
N GLU A 154 18.71 31.28 -12.88
CA GLU A 154 18.21 32.54 -13.46
C GLU A 154 18.85 33.77 -12.81
N MET A 155 18.99 33.75 -11.48
CA MET A 155 19.63 34.84 -10.74
C MET A 155 21.10 35.00 -11.16
N PHE A 156 21.85 33.90 -11.26
CA PHE A 156 23.25 33.94 -11.69
C PHE A 156 23.41 34.31 -13.17
N ALA A 157 22.51 33.85 -14.03
CA ALA A 157 22.53 34.20 -15.46
C ALA A 157 22.36 35.71 -15.71
N SER A 158 21.67 36.42 -14.81
CA SER A 158 21.49 37.87 -14.91
C SER A 158 22.76 38.70 -14.65
N LEU A 159 23.81 38.10 -14.06
CA LEU A 159 25.09 38.75 -13.75
C LEU A 159 26.09 38.76 -14.93
N GLY A 160 25.66 38.38 -16.14
CA GLY A 160 26.48 38.34 -17.35
C GLY A 160 27.13 36.97 -17.62
N VAL A 161 28.07 36.92 -18.57
CA VAL A 161 28.62 35.65 -19.13
C VAL A 161 29.29 34.79 -18.06
N ALA A 162 30.04 35.39 -17.13
CA ALA A 162 30.66 34.65 -16.02
C ALA A 162 29.60 34.06 -15.06
N GLY A 163 28.53 34.82 -14.79
CA GLY A 163 27.40 34.37 -13.98
C GLY A 163 26.62 33.22 -14.64
N LEU A 164 26.44 33.26 -15.96
CA LEU A 164 25.83 32.18 -16.73
C LEU A 164 26.59 30.86 -16.57
N ILE A 165 27.92 30.88 -16.69
CA ILE A 165 28.75 29.67 -16.56
C ILE A 165 28.63 29.09 -15.14
N ILE A 166 28.72 29.93 -14.11
CA ILE A 166 28.57 29.51 -12.72
C ILE A 166 27.17 28.95 -12.46
N GLY A 167 26.14 29.61 -12.98
CA GLY A 167 24.74 29.17 -12.86
C GLY A 167 24.52 27.80 -13.49
N ILE A 168 25.05 27.54 -14.69
CA ILE A 168 24.94 26.23 -15.36
C ILE A 168 25.60 25.13 -14.52
N ILE A 169 26.80 25.39 -14.01
CA ILE A 169 27.53 24.43 -13.16
C ILE A 169 26.74 24.13 -11.90
N ALA A 170 26.25 25.16 -11.21
CA ALA A 170 25.45 25.02 -10.00
C ALA A 170 24.13 24.27 -10.26
N TYR A 171 23.46 24.54 -11.37
CA TYR A 171 22.23 23.86 -11.78
C TYR A 171 22.46 22.35 -12.04
N ILE A 172 23.50 22.01 -12.80
CA ILE A 172 23.82 20.60 -13.11
C ILE A 172 24.20 19.84 -11.84
N ILE A 173 25.11 20.39 -11.03
CA ILE A 173 25.58 19.74 -9.80
C ILE A 173 24.43 19.63 -8.79
N GLY A 174 23.66 20.69 -8.61
CA GLY A 174 22.51 20.72 -7.71
C GLY A 174 21.50 19.64 -8.06
N ASN A 175 21.08 19.57 -9.32
CA ASN A 175 20.12 18.56 -9.76
C ASN A 175 20.68 17.13 -9.63
N LEU A 176 21.97 16.91 -9.92
CA LEU A 176 22.60 15.60 -9.77
C LEU A 176 22.58 15.12 -8.31
N ILE A 177 22.90 15.99 -7.37
CA ILE A 177 22.87 15.67 -5.92
C ILE A 177 21.44 15.35 -5.48
N VAL A 178 20.46 16.13 -5.92
CA VAL A 178 19.06 15.92 -5.54
C VAL A 178 18.56 14.59 -6.07
N VAL A 179 18.83 14.24 -7.33
CA VAL A 179 18.45 12.94 -7.90
C VAL A 179 19.09 11.79 -7.12
N ALA A 180 20.35 11.90 -6.72
CA ALA A 180 21.03 10.87 -5.94
C ALA A 180 20.39 10.68 -4.55
N LEU A 181 20.17 11.77 -3.81
CA LEU A 181 19.60 11.73 -2.46
C LEU A 181 18.13 11.29 -2.47
N GLU A 182 17.32 11.86 -3.36
CA GLU A 182 15.90 11.52 -3.46
C GLU A 182 15.69 10.12 -4.03
N GLY A 183 16.58 9.63 -4.90
CA GLY A 183 16.55 8.24 -5.38
C GLY A 183 16.65 7.24 -4.22
N ILE A 184 17.54 7.48 -3.27
CA ILE A 184 17.68 6.64 -2.07
C ILE A 184 16.42 6.71 -1.20
N LEU A 185 15.90 7.92 -0.97
CA LEU A 185 14.68 8.12 -0.16
C LEU A 185 13.44 7.49 -0.80
N ALA A 186 13.26 7.67 -2.11
CA ALA A 186 12.17 7.08 -2.87
C ALA A 186 12.25 5.55 -2.88
N PHE A 187 13.46 5.00 -3.00
CA PHE A 187 13.67 3.55 -2.90
C PHE A 187 13.28 3.02 -1.52
N ALA A 188 13.80 3.62 -0.43
CA ALA A 188 13.47 3.20 0.93
C ALA A 188 11.97 3.31 1.22
N HIS A 189 11.33 4.36 0.73
CA HIS A 189 9.89 4.54 0.89
C HIS A 189 9.07 3.51 0.10
N SER A 190 9.47 3.21 -1.14
CA SER A 190 8.86 2.16 -1.94
C SER A 190 8.97 0.79 -1.27
N LEU A 191 10.14 0.44 -0.73
CA LEU A 191 10.32 -0.80 0.03
C LEU A 191 9.38 -0.88 1.22
N ARG A 192 9.18 0.23 1.96
CA ARG A 192 8.24 0.27 3.07
C ARG A 192 6.82 -0.06 2.60
N LEU A 193 6.34 0.60 1.53
CA LEU A 193 5.03 0.34 0.93
C LEU A 193 4.83 -1.13 0.55
N HIS A 194 5.86 -1.76 -0.04
CA HIS A 194 5.78 -3.16 -0.43
C HIS A 194 5.78 -4.10 0.77
N PHE A 195 6.67 -3.90 1.75
CA PHE A 195 6.79 -4.80 2.89
C PHE A 195 5.66 -4.66 3.91
N TYR A 196 5.23 -3.44 4.22
CA TYR A 196 4.28 -3.21 5.30
C TYR A 196 2.85 -3.15 4.81
N GLU A 197 2.57 -2.53 3.66
CA GLU A 197 1.20 -2.33 3.18
C GLU A 197 0.74 -3.39 2.17
N TRP A 198 1.64 -3.92 1.32
CA TRP A 198 1.30 -4.88 0.27
C TRP A 198 1.50 -6.35 0.70
N PHE A 199 2.72 -6.73 1.10
CA PHE A 199 3.04 -8.12 1.43
C PHE A 199 2.29 -8.63 2.67
N SER A 200 1.99 -7.76 3.65
CA SER A 200 1.24 -8.13 4.85
C SER A 200 -0.16 -8.70 4.58
N LYS A 201 -0.74 -8.44 3.41
CA LYS A 201 -2.11 -8.89 3.08
C LYS A 201 -2.20 -10.34 2.61
N PHE A 202 -1.13 -10.90 2.03
CA PHE A 202 -1.15 -12.25 1.43
C PHE A 202 0.04 -13.13 1.85
N TYR A 203 1.17 -12.53 2.21
CA TYR A 203 2.38 -13.26 2.52
C TYR A 203 2.38 -13.72 3.98
N THR A 204 2.28 -15.03 4.20
CA THR A 204 2.22 -15.63 5.54
C THR A 204 3.61 -15.82 6.18
N GLY A 205 4.71 -15.60 5.42
CA GLY A 205 6.07 -15.68 5.92
C GLY A 205 6.55 -17.07 6.36
N THR A 206 5.72 -18.10 6.20
CA THR A 206 6.01 -19.46 6.63
C THR A 206 6.48 -20.30 5.44
N GLY A 207 7.72 -20.79 5.49
CA GLY A 207 8.31 -21.63 4.45
C GLY A 207 9.75 -22.02 4.78
N ILE A 208 10.21 -23.13 4.20
CA ILE A 208 11.60 -23.56 4.29
C ILE A 208 12.29 -23.16 2.99
N PRO A 209 13.42 -22.43 3.01
CA PRO A 209 14.17 -22.13 1.80
C PRO A 209 14.53 -23.42 1.07
N PHE A 210 14.21 -23.50 -0.21
CA PHE A 210 14.62 -24.64 -1.02
C PHE A 210 16.15 -24.64 -1.15
N THR A 211 16.80 -25.65 -0.58
CA THR A 211 18.23 -25.90 -0.74
C THR A 211 18.42 -27.01 -1.78
N PRO A 212 18.77 -26.67 -3.05
CA PRO A 212 19.04 -27.70 -4.04
C PRO A 212 20.25 -28.53 -3.63
N ILE A 213 20.24 -29.82 -3.99
CA ILE A 213 21.39 -30.70 -3.81
C ILE A 213 22.53 -30.19 -4.72
N SER A 214 23.55 -29.62 -4.10
CA SER A 214 24.81 -29.27 -4.75
C SER A 214 25.68 -30.52 -4.86
N ILE A 215 26.04 -30.92 -6.08
CA ILE A 215 27.06 -31.95 -6.30
C ILE A 215 28.41 -31.24 -6.07
N PRO A 216 29.22 -31.65 -5.07
CA PRO A 216 30.52 -31.04 -4.87
C PRO A 216 31.37 -31.21 -6.12
N GLU A 217 31.88 -30.10 -6.65
CA GLU A 217 32.76 -30.08 -7.81
C GLU A 217 34.05 -30.83 -7.44
N VAL A 218 34.21 -32.06 -7.96
CA VAL A 218 35.42 -32.86 -7.74
C VAL A 218 36.53 -32.26 -8.58
N LYS A 219 37.37 -31.44 -7.93
CA LYS A 219 38.58 -30.87 -8.55
C LYS A 219 39.62 -31.97 -8.75
N VAL A 220 39.60 -32.62 -9.90
CA VAL A 220 40.63 -33.59 -10.29
C VAL A 220 41.92 -32.84 -10.66
N ILE A 221 42.87 -32.80 -9.73
CA ILE A 221 44.22 -32.30 -9.99
C ILE A 221 45.01 -33.43 -10.65
N ILE A 222 45.18 -33.36 -11.97
CA ILE A 222 46.06 -34.28 -12.72
C ILE A 222 47.50 -33.84 -12.46
N ILE A 223 48.20 -34.54 -11.57
CA ILE A 223 49.64 -34.39 -11.39
C ILE A 223 50.32 -35.20 -12.49
N ARG A 224 50.87 -34.51 -13.50
CA ARG A 224 51.68 -35.13 -14.56
C ARG A 224 53.06 -35.46 -13.97
N THR A 225 53.30 -36.73 -13.66
CA THR A 225 54.63 -37.23 -13.27
C THR A 225 55.50 -37.32 -14.53
N THR A 226 56.61 -36.59 -14.53
CA THR A 226 57.71 -36.70 -15.52
C THR A 226 58.54 -37.95 -15.28
#